data_AF-A0A7W9GS12-F1
#
_entry.id   AF-A0A7W9GS12-F1
#
_cell.length_a   1.000
_cell.length_b   1.000
_cell.length_c   1.000
_cell.angle_alpha   90.00
_cell.angle_beta   90.00
_cell.angle_gamma   90.00
#
_symmetry.space_group_name_H-M   'P 1'
#
loop_
_entity.id
_entity.type
_entity.pdbx_description
1 polymer ?
#
loop_
_entity_poly.entity_id
_entity_poly.type
_entity_poly.pdbx_seq_one_letter_code
_entity_poly.pdbx_strand_id
1 'polypeptide(L)'
;MTTTDPRQAAVELRAGYPALVGAAWVTVMGISAPLVCLGVDDPGGQQTTAWYAPGNVLMAGGHRWRVLSTSALPRSSADPVPGALGDHTVAVLLRLDG
;
A
#
# COMPACT_ATOMS: atom_id res chain seq x y z
N MET A 1 29.20 5.06 -0.74
CA MET A 1 28.62 6.06 0.17
C MET A 1 27.28 6.47 -0.42
N THR A 2 26.22 5.72 -0.12
CA THR A 2 24.88 5.96 -0.64
C THR A 2 24.16 6.87 0.34
N THR A 3 24.00 8.13 -0.05
CA THR A 3 23.24 9.13 0.70
C THR A 3 21.77 8.73 0.66
N THR A 4 21.28 8.08 1.71
CA THR A 4 19.85 7.92 1.94
C THR A 4 19.30 9.30 2.30
N ASP A 5 18.62 9.95 1.35
CA ASP A 5 17.99 11.24 1.54
C ASP A 5 16.96 11.15 2.68
N PRO A 6 17.09 11.92 3.77
CA PRO A 6 16.28 11.74 4.98
C PRO A 6 14.87 12.36 4.94
N ARG A 7 14.24 12.61 3.77
CA ARG A 7 12.93 13.32 3.74
C ARG A 7 11.77 12.69 2.98
N GLN A 8 11.89 11.47 2.44
CA GLN A 8 10.73 10.78 1.84
C GLN A 8 10.32 9.57 2.68
N ALA A 9 9.17 9.66 3.35
CA ALA A 9 8.58 8.54 4.06
C ALA A 9 8.04 7.51 3.04
N ALA A 10 8.56 6.28 3.10
CA ALA A 10 8.05 5.14 2.36
C ALA A 10 7.21 4.26 3.30
N VAL A 11 6.08 3.75 2.79
CA VAL A 11 5.21 2.80 3.52
C VAL A 11 5.02 1.55 2.68
N GLU A 12 5.28 0.39 3.29
CA GLU A 12 5.03 -0.91 2.69
C GLU A 12 3.61 -1.38 3.03
N LEU A 13 2.81 -1.66 2.01
CA LEU A 13 1.47 -2.23 2.16
C LEU A 13 1.58 -3.74 2.01
N ARG A 14 1.07 -4.47 3.00
CA ARG A 14 1.08 -5.94 3.01
C ARG A 14 -0.33 -6.48 2.84
N ALA A 15 -0.46 -7.60 2.13
CA ALA A 15 -1.75 -8.24 2.01
C ALA A 15 -2.23 -8.73 3.39
N GLY A 16 -3.49 -8.44 3.75
CA GLY A 16 -4.08 -8.91 5.01
C GLY A 16 -3.74 -8.11 6.26
N TYR A 17 -2.89 -7.07 6.18
CA TYR A 17 -2.62 -6.16 7.30
C TYR A 17 -2.86 -4.70 6.91
N PRO A 18 -3.75 -3.99 7.63
CA PRO A 18 -3.87 -2.54 7.50
C PRO A 18 -2.55 -1.85 7.86
N ALA A 19 -2.16 -0.86 7.06
CA ALA A 19 -0.98 -0.03 7.30
C ALA A 19 -1.39 1.42 7.57
N LEU A 20 -0.66 2.09 8.46
CA LEU A 20 -0.84 3.51 8.74
C LEU A 20 -0.13 4.35 7.67
N VAL A 21 -0.88 5.17 6.96
CA VAL A 21 -0.41 6.02 5.85
C VAL A 21 -0.82 7.45 6.16
N GLY A 22 0.12 8.24 6.69
CA GLY A 22 -0.19 9.54 7.28
C GLY A 22 -1.10 9.36 8.50
N ALA A 23 -2.27 10.00 8.49
CA ALA A 23 -3.30 9.81 9.51
C ALA A 23 -4.36 8.73 9.16
N ALA A 24 -4.31 8.11 7.97
CA ALA A 24 -5.31 7.15 7.48
C ALA A 24 -4.85 5.70 7.59
N TRP A 25 -5.80 4.77 7.73
CA TRP A 25 -5.55 3.34 7.59
C TRP A 25 -5.77 2.90 6.15
N VAL A 26 -4.83 2.12 5.62
CA VAL A 26 -4.90 1.58 4.25
C VAL A 26 -4.85 0.07 4.30
N THR A 27 -5.86 -0.57 3.71
CA THR A 27 -6.01 -2.02 3.65
C THR A 27 -5.96 -2.50 2.21
N VAL A 28 -5.24 -3.59 1.95
CA VAL A 28 -5.24 -4.23 0.63
C VAL A 28 -6.50 -5.09 0.49
N MET A 29 -7.37 -4.72 -0.44
CA MET A 29 -8.67 -5.37 -0.66
C MET A 29 -8.64 -6.40 -1.80
N GLY A 30 -7.67 -6.29 -2.71
CA GLY A 30 -7.56 -7.17 -3.87
C GLY A 30 -6.29 -6.89 -4.68
N ILE A 31 -5.82 -7.90 -5.41
CA ILE A 31 -4.57 -7.81 -6.19
C ILE A 31 -4.82 -8.43 -7.56
N SER A 32 -4.55 -7.67 -8.62
CA SER A 32 -4.65 -8.08 -10.01
C SER A 32 -3.49 -7.43 -10.76
N ALA A 33 -2.30 -8.03 -10.65
CA ALA A 33 -1.05 -7.39 -11.07
C ALA A 33 -1.14 -6.87 -12.52
N PRO A 34 -0.69 -5.62 -12.78
CA PRO A 34 0.07 -4.74 -11.90
C PRO A 34 -0.79 -3.86 -10.95
N LEU A 35 -2.09 -4.10 -10.86
CA LEU A 35 -3.00 -3.32 -10.04
C LEU A 35 -3.17 -3.88 -8.62
N VAL A 36 -3.25 -2.99 -7.64
CA VAL A 36 -3.67 -3.30 -6.27
C VAL A 36 -4.91 -2.49 -5.90
N CYS A 37 -5.90 -3.13 -5.30
CA CYS A 37 -7.08 -2.47 -4.77
C CYS A 37 -6.82 -2.08 -3.32
N LEU A 38 -6.87 -0.79 -3.04
CA LEU A 38 -6.61 -0.24 -1.71
C LEU A 38 -7.92 0.34 -1.16
N GLY A 39 -8.31 -0.12 0.02
CA GLY A 39 -9.31 0.52 0.87
C GLY A 39 -8.62 1.53 1.78
N VAL A 40 -9.16 2.73 1.90
CA VAL A 40 -8.60 3.81 2.72
C VAL A 40 -9.66 4.32 3.66
N ASP A 41 -9.36 4.26 4.96
CA ASP A 41 -10.17 4.79 6.04
C ASP A 41 -9.47 6.03 6.60
N ASP A 42 -9.96 7.20 6.18
CA ASP A 42 -9.42 8.48 6.63
C ASP A 42 -10.09 8.91 7.96
N PRO A 43 -9.34 9.49 8.93
CA PRO A 43 -9.90 9.99 10.19
C PRO A 43 -10.97 11.07 10.00
N GLY A 44 -11.02 11.73 8.85
CA GLY A 44 -12.13 12.61 8.46
C GLY A 44 -13.46 11.88 8.18
N GLY A 45 -13.52 10.56 8.34
CA GLY A 45 -14.70 9.73 8.10
C GLY A 45 -14.91 9.35 6.63
N GLN A 46 -13.97 9.70 5.75
CA GLN A 46 -14.02 9.32 4.33
C GLN A 46 -13.46 7.90 4.17
N GLN A 47 -14.27 7.02 3.58
CA GLN A 47 -13.86 5.67 3.21
C GLN A 47 -13.84 5.57 1.69
N THR A 48 -12.72 5.18 1.12
CA THR A 48 -12.58 5.04 -0.34
C THR A 48 -12.01 3.67 -0.69
N THR A 49 -12.32 3.18 -1.89
CA THR A 49 -11.74 1.94 -2.41
C THR A 49 -11.45 2.14 -3.90
N ALA A 50 -10.21 1.95 -4.31
CA ALA A 50 -9.79 2.14 -5.70
C ALA A 50 -8.60 1.25 -6.09
N TRP A 51 -8.47 1.03 -7.40
CA TRP A 51 -7.35 0.27 -7.98
C TRP A 51 -6.19 1.20 -8.37
N TYR A 52 -4.97 0.81 -8.01
CA TYR A 52 -3.76 1.57 -8.26
C TYR A 52 -2.69 0.75 -8.98
N ALA A 53 -2.09 1.34 -10.02
CA ALA A 53 -0.88 0.87 -10.68
C ALA A 53 0.35 1.62 -10.14
N PRO A 54 1.59 1.11 -10.35
CA PRO A 54 2.80 1.90 -10.17
C PRO A 54 2.72 3.22 -10.94
N GLY A 55 3.08 4.32 -10.27
CA GLY A 55 2.98 5.67 -10.78
C GLY A 55 1.70 6.42 -10.39
N ASN A 56 0.62 5.71 -10.04
CA ASN A 56 -0.61 6.35 -9.58
C ASN A 56 -0.41 7.09 -8.25
N VAL A 57 -1.26 8.09 -8.01
CA VAL A 57 -1.23 8.90 -6.78
C VAL A 57 -2.48 8.61 -5.96
N LEU A 58 -2.27 8.25 -4.70
CA LEU A 58 -3.27 8.09 -3.66
C LEU A 58 -3.28 9.34 -2.76
N MET A 59 -4.48 9.81 -2.41
CA MET A 59 -4.69 10.77 -1.33
C MET A 59 -5.09 9.99 -0.08
N ALA A 60 -4.29 10.05 0.98
CA ALA A 60 -4.59 9.36 2.24
C ALA A 60 -3.95 10.08 3.43
N GLY A 61 -4.72 10.26 4.50
CA GLY A 61 -4.19 10.73 5.78
C GLY A 61 -3.59 12.14 5.68
N GLY A 62 -4.19 13.00 4.85
CA GLY A 62 -3.75 14.37 4.61
C GLY A 62 -2.54 14.53 3.67
N HIS A 63 -2.08 13.47 3.02
CA HIS A 63 -0.89 13.51 2.17
C HIS A 63 -1.10 12.86 0.80
N ARG A 64 -0.25 13.26 -0.16
CA ARG A 64 -0.12 12.62 -1.47
C ARG A 64 0.92 11.51 -1.41
N TRP A 65 0.53 10.33 -1.88
CA TRP A 65 1.37 9.14 -1.92
C TRP A 65 1.44 8.60 -3.33
N ARG A 66 2.66 8.40 -3.84
CA ARG A 66 2.88 7.74 -5.12
C ARG A 66 3.06 6.24 -4.89
N VAL A 67 2.36 5.42 -5.65
CA VAL A 67 2.65 3.98 -5.72
C VAL A 67 3.95 3.80 -6.49
N LEU A 68 5.01 3.35 -5.82
CA LEU A 68 6.31 3.11 -6.45
C LEU A 68 6.36 1.78 -7.18
N SER A 69 5.82 0.75 -6.54
CA SER A 69 5.82 -0.61 -7.03
C SER A 69 4.58 -1.33 -6.54
N THR A 70 4.20 -2.35 -7.30
CA THR A 70 3.18 -3.33 -6.93
C THR A 70 3.72 -4.72 -7.22
N SER A 71 3.27 -5.72 -6.47
CA SER A 71 3.62 -7.12 -6.72
C SER A 71 2.36 -7.99 -6.69
N ALA A 72 2.41 -9.09 -7.46
CA ALA A 72 1.43 -10.15 -7.33
C ALA A 72 1.67 -10.91 -6.04
N LEU A 73 0.61 -11.50 -5.47
CA LEU A 73 0.82 -12.51 -4.44
C LEU A 73 1.58 -13.70 -5.02
N PRO A 74 2.52 -14.29 -4.27
CA PRO A 74 3.08 -15.57 -4.65
C PRO A 74 1.94 -16.57 -4.82
N ARG A 75 1.90 -17.26 -5.97
CA ARG A 75 0.93 -18.34 -6.20
C ARG A 75 1.28 -19.46 -5.23
N SER A 76 0.60 -19.51 -4.09
CA SER A 76 0.75 -20.61 -3.15
C SER A 76 0.13 -21.84 -3.81
N SER A 77 0.95 -22.84 -4.15
CA SER A 77 0.50 -24.13 -4.71
C SER A 77 -0.23 -25.00 -3.67
N ALA A 78 -0.33 -24.53 -2.43
CA ALA A 78 -1.05 -25.14 -1.35
C ALA A 78 -1.88 -24.06 -0.65
N ASP A 79 -3.09 -24.42 -0.25
CA ASP A 79 -4.04 -23.60 0.49
C ASP A 79 -3.30 -22.83 1.61
N PRO A 80 -3.04 -21.52 1.44
CA PRO A 80 -2.18 -20.80 2.37
C PRO A 80 -2.89 -20.74 3.72
N VAL A 81 -2.21 -21.19 4.78
CA VAL A 81 -2.69 -21.02 6.15
C VAL A 81 -3.09 -19.56 6.34
N PRO A 82 -4.27 -19.24 6.93
CA PRO A 82 -4.65 -17.87 7.22
C PRO A 82 -3.51 -17.13 7.94
N GLY A 83 -2.99 -16.06 7.34
CA GLY A 83 -1.83 -15.31 7.83
C GLY A 83 -0.52 -15.53 7.05
N ALA A 84 -0.37 -16.61 6.28
CA ALA A 84 0.85 -16.87 5.49
C ALA A 84 1.05 -15.91 4.31
N LEU A 85 -0.03 -15.30 3.80
CA LEU A 85 0.02 -14.21 2.82
C LEU A 85 0.30 -12.84 3.47
N GLY A 86 0.20 -12.79 4.80
CA GLY A 86 0.27 -11.59 5.63
C GLY A 86 1.57 -10.81 5.47
N ASP A 87 2.70 -11.49 5.33
CA ASP A 87 4.00 -10.82 5.31
C ASP A 87 4.41 -10.31 3.92
N HIS A 88 3.62 -10.58 2.87
CA HIS A 88 4.00 -10.16 1.52
C HIS A 88 3.66 -8.69 1.27
N THR A 89 4.69 -7.87 1.07
CA THR A 89 4.53 -6.49 0.58
C THR A 89 4.03 -6.53 -0.86
N VAL A 90 2.87 -5.92 -1.09
CA VAL A 90 2.16 -5.90 -2.38
C VAL A 90 2.16 -4.53 -3.04
N ALA A 91 2.45 -3.48 -2.27
CA ALA A 91 2.70 -2.16 -2.81
C ALA A 91 3.62 -1.36 -1.90
N VAL A 92 4.38 -0.44 -2.50
CA VAL A 92 5.17 0.55 -1.76
C VAL A 92 4.66 1.93 -2.09
N LEU A 93 4.33 2.71 -1.07
CA LEU A 93 3.89 4.09 -1.18
C LEU A 93 5.03 5.03 -0.82
N LEU A 94 5.26 6.06 -1.62
CA LEU A 94 6.21 7.13 -1.34
C LEU A 94 5.46 8.44 -1.13
N ARG A 95 5.68 9.09 0.00
CA ARG A 95 5.13 10.41 0.24
C ARG A 95 5.72 11.43 -0.73
N LEU A 96 4.85 12.22 -1.36
CA LEU A 96 5.24 13.26 -2.33
C LEU A 96 5.39 14.65 -1.71
N ASP A 97 4.67 14.93 -0.61
CA ASP A 97 4.67 16.25 0.01
C ASP A 97 5.70 16.27 1.17
N GLY A 98 6.82 16.98 0.96
CA GLY A 98 7.92 17.15 1.92
C GLY A 98 7.78 18.38 2.80
#